data_AF-A0A833PHZ0-F1
#
_entry.id   AF-A0A833PHZ0-F1
#
_cell.length_a   1.000
_cell.length_b   1.000
_cell.length_c   1.000
_cell.angle_alpha   90.00
_cell.angle_beta   90.00
_cell.angle_gamma   90.00
#
_symmetry.space_group_name_H-M   'P 1'
#
loop_
_entity.id
_entity.type
_entity.pdbx_description
1 polymer ?
#
loop_
_entity_poly.entity_id
_entity_poly.type
_entity_poly.pdbx_seq_one_letter_code
_entity_poly.pdbx_strand_id
1 'polypeptide(L)'
;MSDGTDTYTISDLANEIWSNSSKGFELNLDNIILKSDTEKIKIKILSSNVYVPFDQYNLILNQSTQLLPIYKHTYAQTTNDQKMYQIDFENYGMLTINQEIKGHLSLVYTQGEDTVSCGDRNISCKGLSVDQLKQNFTFNNVKIGSDTINGNFYFAGVFQ
;
A
#
# COMPACT_ATOMS: atom_id res chain seq x y z
N MET A 1 -20.75 5.54 32.96
CA MET A 1 -20.70 4.09 32.67
C MET A 1 -19.47 3.90 31.81
N SER A 2 -18.49 3.08 32.21
CA SER A 2 -17.31 2.87 31.38
C SER A 2 -17.71 2.00 30.19
N ASP A 3 -17.57 2.52 28.98
CA ASP A 3 -17.57 1.70 27.77
C ASP A 3 -16.35 0.79 27.83
N GLY A 4 -16.53 -0.39 28.43
CA GLY A 4 -15.51 -1.41 28.56
C GLY A 4 -15.19 -1.94 27.18
N THR A 5 -14.18 -1.33 26.54
CA THR A 5 -13.63 -1.87 25.30
C THR A 5 -12.82 -3.10 25.70
N ASP A 6 -13.35 -4.29 25.43
CA ASP A 6 -12.61 -5.52 25.68
C ASP A 6 -11.36 -5.55 24.78
N THR A 7 -10.19 -5.54 25.39
CA THR A 7 -8.91 -5.75 24.70
C THR A 7 -8.61 -7.25 24.63
N TYR A 8 -8.21 -7.72 23.45
CA TYR A 8 -7.84 -9.12 23.21
C TYR A 8 -6.40 -9.21 22.72
N THR A 9 -5.68 -10.24 23.16
CA THR A 9 -4.33 -10.56 22.68
C THR A 9 -4.35 -11.75 21.73
N ILE A 10 -3.54 -11.68 20.67
CA ILE A 10 -3.33 -12.77 19.72
C ILE A 10 -2.28 -13.70 20.31
N SER A 11 -2.62 -14.98 20.47
CA SER A 11 -1.77 -15.93 21.20
C SER A 11 -1.15 -17.04 20.37
N ASP A 12 -1.61 -17.23 19.13
CA ASP A 12 -1.07 -18.22 18.19
C ASP A 12 -1.27 -17.67 16.78
N LEU A 13 -0.21 -17.09 16.21
CA LEU A 13 -0.19 -16.66 14.82
C LEU A 13 0.50 -17.76 14.02
N ALA A 14 -0.15 -18.32 13.00
CA ALA A 14 0.53 -19.25 12.10
C ALA A 14 1.75 -18.58 11.46
N ASN A 15 2.82 -19.34 11.22
CA ASN A 15 4.08 -18.81 10.67
C ASN A 15 3.91 -18.16 9.29
N GLU A 16 2.85 -18.53 8.54
CA GLU A 16 2.50 -17.95 7.24
C GLU A 16 0.99 -17.67 7.19
N ILE A 17 0.56 -16.54 7.73
CA ILE A 17 -0.82 -16.03 7.59
C ILE A 17 -1.06 -15.27 6.29
N TRP A 18 0.00 -14.97 5.55
CA TRP A 18 -0.06 -14.29 4.26
C TRP A 18 0.73 -15.06 3.21
N SER A 19 0.26 -15.00 1.97
CA SER A 19 1.01 -15.46 0.81
C SER A 19 0.92 -14.44 -0.32
N ASN A 20 2.01 -14.34 -1.09
CA ASN A 20 2.09 -13.48 -2.27
C ASN A 20 2.11 -14.36 -3.52
N SER A 21 1.24 -14.08 -4.46
CA SER A 21 1.30 -14.64 -5.82
C SER A 21 1.62 -13.55 -6.83
N SER A 22 1.88 -13.91 -8.09
CA SER A 22 2.00 -12.92 -9.18
C SER A 22 0.67 -12.23 -9.53
N LYS A 23 -0.45 -12.60 -8.88
CA LYS A 23 -1.80 -12.14 -9.20
C LYS A 23 -2.50 -11.43 -8.03
N GLY A 24 -1.97 -11.53 -6.82
CA GLY A 24 -2.59 -10.94 -5.64
C GLY A 24 -1.91 -11.34 -4.33
N PHE A 25 -2.22 -10.56 -3.30
CA PHE A 25 -1.95 -10.83 -1.89
C PHE A 25 -3.09 -11.62 -1.30
N GLU A 26 -2.78 -12.67 -0.55
CA GLU A 26 -3.78 -13.48 0.14
C GLU A 26 -3.46 -13.47 1.63
N LEU A 27 -4.40 -13.00 2.44
CA LEU A 27 -4.39 -13.10 3.89
C LEU A 27 -5.39 -14.18 4.30
N ASN A 28 -4.87 -15.26 4.88
CA ASN A 28 -5.68 -16.33 5.44
C ASN A 28 -5.43 -16.37 6.94
N LEU A 29 -6.32 -15.72 7.68
CA LEU A 29 -6.41 -15.86 9.12
C LEU A 29 -7.38 -17.01 9.38
N ASP A 30 -6.87 -18.20 9.65
CA ASP A 30 -7.74 -19.30 10.06
C ASP A 30 -7.55 -19.60 11.54
N ASN A 31 -8.66 -19.60 12.27
CA ASN A 31 -8.75 -20.02 13.67
C ASN A 31 -7.82 -19.26 14.62
N ILE A 32 -7.66 -17.94 14.45
CA ILE A 32 -6.87 -17.13 15.40
C ILE A 32 -7.59 -17.07 16.73
N ILE A 33 -6.92 -17.57 17.77
CA ILE A 33 -7.41 -17.61 19.14
C ILE A 33 -7.13 -16.25 19.80
N LEU A 34 -8.22 -15.49 20.01
CA LEU A 34 -8.24 -14.24 20.76
C LEU A 34 -8.53 -14.55 22.24
N LYS A 35 -7.64 -14.11 23.12
CA LYS A 35 -7.80 -14.25 24.58
C LYS A 35 -8.11 -12.90 25.20
N SER A 36 -9.14 -12.85 26.04
CA SER A 36 -9.47 -11.65 26.81
C SER A 36 -8.51 -11.51 28.00
N ASP A 37 -7.96 -10.31 28.17
CA ASP A 37 -7.06 -10.00 29.29
C ASP A 37 -7.84 -9.84 30.61
N THR A 38 -9.13 -9.46 30.53
CA THR A 38 -10.02 -9.24 31.68
C THR A 38 -10.80 -10.49 32.08
N GLU A 39 -11.14 -11.34 31.10
CA GLU A 39 -11.88 -12.57 31.31
C GLU A 39 -11.10 -13.76 30.72
N LYS A 40 -10.20 -14.35 31.51
CA LYS A 40 -9.33 -15.50 31.12
C LYS A 40 -10.06 -16.71 30.50
N ILE A 41 -11.39 -16.73 30.52
CA ILE A 41 -12.25 -17.83 30.05
C ILE A 41 -12.93 -17.51 28.71
N LYS A 42 -13.01 -16.24 28.28
CA LYS A 42 -13.59 -15.89 26.97
C LYS A 42 -12.55 -16.06 25.87
N ILE A 43 -12.67 -17.18 25.15
CA ILE A 43 -11.96 -17.43 23.90
C ILE A 43 -12.86 -16.99 22.75
N LYS A 44 -12.36 -16.09 21.90
CA LYS A 44 -12.98 -15.80 20.59
C LYS A 44 -12.09 -16.35 19.49
N ILE A 45 -12.72 -16.81 18.42
CA ILE A 45 -12.03 -17.30 17.24
C ILE A 45 -12.27 -16.28 16.12
N LEU A 46 -11.19 -15.79 15.53
CA LEU A 46 -11.24 -14.95 14.35
C LEU A 46 -10.77 -15.78 13.15
N SER A 47 -11.66 -15.94 12.17
CA SER A 47 -11.30 -16.41 10.84
C SER A 47 -11.62 -15.33 9.81
N SER A 48 -10.69 -15.04 8.91
CA SER A 48 -10.84 -14.07 7.83
C SER A 48 -9.97 -14.48 6.66
N ASN A 49 -10.56 -14.56 5.47
CA ASN A 49 -9.84 -14.79 4.23
C ASN A 49 -10.02 -13.55 3.35
N VAL A 50 -8.93 -12.89 3.01
CA VAL A 50 -8.91 -11.67 2.19
C VAL A 50 -7.96 -11.92 1.03
N TYR A 51 -8.50 -11.95 -0.18
CA TYR A 51 -7.71 -11.96 -1.41
C TYR A 51 -7.76 -10.58 -2.04
N VAL A 52 -6.60 -10.00 -2.31
CA VAL A 52 -6.46 -8.69 -2.92
C VAL A 52 -5.68 -8.82 -4.23
N PRO A 53 -6.32 -8.67 -5.39
CA PRO A 53 -5.66 -8.87 -6.66
C PRO A 53 -4.68 -7.72 -6.98
N PHE A 54 -3.56 -8.06 -7.61
CA PHE A 54 -2.56 -7.10 -8.10
C PHE A 54 -2.85 -6.62 -9.53
N ASP A 55 -3.96 -7.02 -10.14
CA ASP A 55 -4.27 -6.82 -11.57
C ASP A 55 -4.83 -5.44 -11.93
N GLN A 56 -4.90 -4.50 -10.99
CA GLN A 56 -5.37 -3.14 -11.23
C GLN A 56 -4.23 -2.13 -11.41
N TYR A 57 -3.30 -2.43 -12.32
CA TYR A 57 -2.30 -1.46 -12.74
C TYR A 57 -2.25 -1.31 -14.26
N ASN A 58 -2.07 -0.07 -14.70
CA ASN A 58 -1.79 0.27 -16.10
C ASN A 58 -0.90 1.51 -16.14
N LEU A 59 0.27 1.44 -15.50
CA LEU A 59 1.21 2.54 -15.51
C LEU A 59 1.97 2.59 -16.83
N ILE A 60 1.92 3.73 -17.50
CA ILE A 60 2.53 3.97 -18.81
C ILE A 60 3.48 5.16 -18.69
N LEU A 61 4.76 4.91 -18.98
CA LEU A 61 5.80 5.92 -19.11
C LEU A 61 5.84 6.44 -20.55
N ASN A 62 5.85 7.76 -20.71
CA ASN A 62 5.98 8.46 -22.00
C ASN A 62 5.00 7.94 -23.07
N GLN A 63 3.77 7.63 -22.65
CA GLN A 63 2.65 7.19 -23.50
C GLN A 63 2.85 5.87 -24.27
N SER A 64 4.00 5.21 -24.12
CA SER A 64 4.41 4.09 -24.99
C SER A 64 4.96 2.89 -24.23
N THR A 65 5.53 3.10 -23.05
CA THR A 65 6.20 2.05 -22.30
C THR A 65 5.36 1.65 -21.10
N GLN A 66 4.87 0.42 -21.08
CA GLN A 66 4.19 -0.13 -19.91
C GLN A 66 5.21 -0.43 -18.81
N LEU A 67 4.97 0.09 -17.61
CA LEU A 67 5.77 -0.20 -16.42
C LEU A 67 5.26 -1.49 -15.78
N LEU A 68 6.12 -2.50 -15.70
CA LEU A 68 5.80 -3.80 -15.09
C LEU A 68 6.36 -3.85 -13.66
N PRO A 69 5.50 -3.93 -12.63
CA PRO A 69 5.93 -3.96 -11.23
C PRO A 69 6.54 -5.30 -10.84
N ILE A 70 7.60 -5.26 -10.04
CA ILE A 70 8.17 -6.42 -9.33
C ILE A 70 7.38 -6.57 -8.03
N TYR A 71 6.31 -7.37 -8.05
CA TYR A 71 5.34 -7.44 -6.93
C TYR A 71 5.95 -7.72 -5.55
N LYS A 72 6.97 -8.58 -5.47
CA LYS A 72 7.65 -8.90 -4.20
C LYS A 72 8.37 -7.70 -3.55
N HIS A 73 8.58 -6.62 -4.29
CA HIS A 73 9.18 -5.37 -3.81
C HIS A 73 8.16 -4.23 -3.75
N THR A 74 6.89 -4.52 -4.01
CA THR A 74 5.80 -3.57 -3.82
C THR A 74 5.31 -3.66 -2.38
N TYR A 75 5.34 -2.56 -1.64
CA TYR A 75 4.85 -2.54 -0.27
C TYR A 75 4.27 -1.18 0.09
N ALA A 76 3.46 -1.18 1.15
CA ALA A 76 2.96 0.03 1.78
C ALA A 76 3.35 0.01 3.25
N GLN A 77 3.78 1.15 3.77
CA GLN A 77 4.14 1.31 5.17
C GLN A 77 3.68 2.68 5.68
N THR A 78 3.56 2.80 7.00
CA THR A 78 3.26 4.08 7.66
C THR A 78 4.42 4.45 8.56
N THR A 79 4.88 5.69 8.45
CA THR A 79 5.98 6.22 9.25
C THR A 79 5.64 7.65 9.63
N ASN A 80 5.66 7.96 10.92
CA ASN A 80 5.23 9.27 11.45
C ASN A 80 3.83 9.66 10.93
N ASP A 81 3.72 10.79 10.25
CA ASP A 81 2.52 11.38 9.67
C ASP A 81 2.37 11.10 8.15
N GLN A 82 3.05 10.05 7.65
CA GLN A 82 3.07 9.70 6.23
C GLN A 82 2.79 8.21 5.99
N LYS A 83 1.97 7.96 4.98
CA LYS A 83 1.84 6.63 4.35
C LYS A 83 2.74 6.62 3.13
N MET A 84 3.66 5.67 3.05
CA MET A 84 4.58 5.50 1.93
C MET A 84 4.25 4.22 1.18
N TYR A 85 4.18 4.32 -0.14
CA TYR A 85 3.89 3.22 -1.04
C TYR A 85 5.03 3.09 -2.03
N GLN A 86 5.69 1.95 -2.07
CA GLN A 86 6.84 1.71 -2.96
C GLN A 86 6.49 0.67 -4.03
N ILE A 87 6.95 0.90 -5.25
CA ILE A 87 6.84 0.00 -6.40
C ILE A 87 8.18 -0.04 -7.11
N ASP A 88 8.79 -1.21 -7.21
CA ASP A 88 9.91 -1.42 -8.11
C ASP A 88 9.39 -1.88 -9.48
N PHE A 89 9.99 -1.40 -10.57
CA PHE A 89 9.66 -1.78 -11.94
C PHE A 89 10.82 -2.51 -12.61
N GLU A 90 10.50 -3.53 -13.42
CA GLU A 90 11.47 -4.25 -14.22
C GLU A 90 12.20 -3.30 -15.19
N ASN A 91 13.51 -3.11 -15.02
CA ASN A 91 14.38 -2.29 -15.88
C ASN A 91 14.17 -0.76 -15.84
N TYR A 92 13.25 -0.23 -15.02
CA TYR A 92 12.97 1.22 -14.99
C TYR A 92 13.30 1.89 -13.66
N GLY A 93 13.23 1.20 -12.53
CA GLY A 93 13.62 1.75 -11.23
C GLY A 93 12.50 1.67 -10.20
N MET A 94 12.58 2.51 -9.16
CA MET A 94 11.70 2.48 -8.01
C MET A 94 10.84 3.75 -7.96
N LEU A 95 9.56 3.59 -7.68
CA LEU A 95 8.59 4.65 -7.47
C LEU A 95 8.08 4.61 -6.05
N THR A 96 8.24 5.71 -5.33
CA THR A 96 7.70 5.90 -3.99
C THR A 96 6.65 7.00 -4.02
N ILE A 97 5.42 6.68 -3.60
CA ILE A 97 4.34 7.63 -3.39
C ILE A 97 4.24 7.90 -1.89
N ASN A 98 4.28 9.16 -1.48
CA ASN A 98 4.03 9.54 -0.09
C ASN A 98 2.70 10.25 0.01
N GLN A 99 1.86 9.78 0.90
CA GLN A 99 0.60 10.38 1.27
C GLN A 99 0.71 10.96 2.67
N GLU A 100 0.66 12.29 2.75
CA GLU A 100 0.69 13.04 4.00
C GLU A 100 -0.66 12.96 4.71
N ILE A 101 -0.68 13.06 6.06
CA ILE A 101 -1.93 13.19 6.84
C ILE A 101 -2.77 14.38 6.36
N LYS A 102 -2.13 15.47 5.93
CA LYS A 102 -2.82 16.66 5.37
C LYS A 102 -3.50 16.39 4.02
N GLY A 103 -3.32 15.21 3.46
CA GLY A 103 -3.91 14.76 2.19
C GLY A 103 -3.06 15.09 0.96
N HIS A 104 -1.89 15.72 1.13
CA HIS A 104 -0.97 15.93 0.01
C HIS A 104 -0.36 14.61 -0.45
N LEU A 105 -0.19 14.48 -1.76
CA LEU A 105 0.52 13.35 -2.37
C LEU A 105 1.82 13.85 -2.96
N SER A 106 2.95 13.27 -2.58
CA SER A 106 4.23 13.47 -3.24
C SER A 106 4.72 12.17 -3.84
N LEU A 107 5.68 12.27 -4.76
CA LEU A 107 6.21 11.14 -5.48
C LEU A 107 7.72 11.29 -5.64
N VAL A 108 8.43 10.19 -5.49
CA VAL A 108 9.87 10.07 -5.73
C VAL A 108 10.07 8.93 -6.70
N TYR A 109 10.85 9.16 -7.75
CA TYR A 109 11.26 8.15 -8.71
C TYR A 109 12.78 8.06 -8.70
N THR A 110 13.31 6.85 -8.54
CA THR A 110 14.74 6.59 -8.48
C THR A 110 15.12 5.55 -9.53
N GLN A 111 16.05 5.89 -10.42
CA GLN A 111 16.58 5.02 -11.46
C GLN A 111 18.11 5.04 -11.42
N GLY A 112 18.73 3.95 -10.94
CA GLY A 112 20.17 3.94 -10.69
C GLY A 112 20.54 4.96 -9.61
N GLU A 113 21.41 5.92 -9.94
CA GLU A 113 21.79 7.02 -9.04
C GLU A 113 20.88 8.26 -9.21
N ASP A 114 20.09 8.32 -10.28
CA ASP A 114 19.21 9.46 -10.53
C ASP A 114 17.96 9.39 -9.67
N THR A 115 17.63 10.49 -9.00
CA THR A 115 16.40 10.62 -8.21
C THR A 115 15.68 11.90 -8.59
N VAL A 116 14.39 11.77 -8.90
CA VAL A 116 13.52 12.89 -9.25
C VAL A 116 12.27 12.86 -8.39
N SER A 117 11.83 14.03 -7.94
CA SER A 117 10.64 14.17 -7.10
C SER A 117 9.57 15.05 -7.75
N CYS A 118 8.33 14.80 -7.36
CA CYS A 118 7.16 15.60 -7.69
C CYS A 118 6.38 15.87 -6.40
N GLY A 119 6.17 17.14 -6.08
CA GLY A 119 5.53 17.55 -4.82
C GLY A 119 6.39 17.30 -3.58
N ASP A 120 5.85 17.67 -2.43
CA ASP A 120 6.42 17.48 -1.10
C ASP A 120 5.30 17.48 -0.03
N ARG A 121 5.69 17.51 1.26
CA ARG A 121 4.75 17.54 2.39
C ARG A 121 3.78 18.73 2.41
N ASN A 122 4.10 19.81 1.72
CA ASN A 122 3.32 21.06 1.67
C ASN A 122 2.65 21.28 0.30
N ILE A 123 3.14 20.63 -0.76
CA ILE A 123 2.68 20.85 -2.14
C ILE A 123 2.41 19.50 -2.79
N SER A 124 1.17 19.26 -3.23
CA SER A 124 0.84 18.00 -3.92
C SER A 124 1.48 17.93 -5.31
N CYS A 125 1.93 16.74 -5.68
CA CYS A 125 2.33 16.39 -7.03
C CYS A 125 1.17 16.57 -8.00
N LYS A 126 1.36 17.42 -9.01
CA LYS A 126 0.31 17.71 -9.98
C LYS A 126 0.02 16.48 -10.84
N GLY A 127 -1.28 16.17 -10.99
CA GLY A 127 -1.74 15.04 -11.79
C GLY A 127 -1.81 13.71 -11.03
N LEU A 128 -1.29 13.65 -9.79
CA LEU A 128 -1.41 12.50 -8.92
C LEU A 128 -2.63 12.68 -8.02
N SER A 129 -3.48 11.66 -7.96
CA SER A 129 -4.66 11.63 -7.10
C SER A 129 -4.88 10.23 -6.54
N VAL A 130 -5.68 10.15 -5.49
CA VAL A 130 -6.06 8.88 -4.87
C VAL A 130 -7.55 8.90 -4.58
N ASP A 131 -8.19 7.75 -4.69
CA ASP A 131 -9.62 7.58 -4.41
C ASP A 131 -9.99 7.89 -2.94
N GLN A 132 -11.27 7.76 -2.62
CA GLN A 132 -11.77 8.02 -1.26
C GLN A 132 -11.25 7.00 -0.26
N LEU A 133 -11.09 5.75 -0.69
CA LEU A 133 -10.60 4.64 0.13
C LEU A 133 -9.08 4.69 0.35
N LYS A 134 -8.36 5.56 -0.36
CA LYS A 134 -6.90 5.73 -0.28
C LYS A 134 -6.14 4.49 -0.74
N GLN A 135 -6.67 3.79 -1.75
CA GLN A 135 -6.14 2.52 -2.25
C GLN A 135 -5.82 2.57 -3.74
N ASN A 136 -6.58 3.33 -4.54
CA ASN A 136 -6.34 3.44 -5.97
C ASN A 136 -5.74 4.80 -6.33
N PHE A 137 -4.50 4.78 -6.84
CA PHE A 137 -3.77 5.96 -7.28
C PHE A 137 -3.96 6.17 -8.78
N THR A 138 -4.32 7.38 -9.16
CA THR A 138 -4.45 7.79 -10.57
C THR A 138 -3.38 8.80 -10.92
N PHE A 139 -2.65 8.50 -12.00
CA PHE A 139 -1.59 9.30 -12.59
C PHE A 139 -2.13 9.88 -13.89
N ASN A 140 -2.33 11.20 -13.91
CA ASN A 140 -2.75 11.94 -15.09
C ASN A 140 -1.69 12.98 -15.44
N ASN A 141 -0.83 12.65 -16.41
CA ASN A 141 0.29 13.45 -16.86
C ASN A 141 1.24 13.86 -15.73
N VAL A 142 1.55 12.92 -14.83
CA VAL A 142 2.47 13.14 -13.71
C VAL A 142 3.88 13.27 -14.25
N LYS A 143 4.56 14.37 -13.94
CA LYS A 143 5.93 14.63 -14.41
C LYS A 143 6.97 14.09 -13.43
N ILE A 144 7.91 13.31 -13.96
CA ILE A 144 9.11 12.83 -13.28
C ILE A 144 10.33 13.14 -14.16
N GLY A 145 10.91 14.32 -13.96
CA GLY A 145 12.00 14.81 -14.80
C GLY A 145 11.49 15.18 -16.19
N SER A 146 12.11 14.64 -17.23
CA SER A 146 11.62 14.77 -18.62
C SER A 146 10.38 13.90 -18.89
N ASP A 147 10.19 12.86 -18.09
CA ASP A 147 9.23 11.80 -18.37
C ASP A 147 7.85 12.07 -17.78
N THR A 148 6.88 11.33 -18.30
CA THR A 148 5.47 11.45 -17.89
C THR A 148 4.89 10.08 -17.60
N ILE A 149 4.36 9.91 -16.39
CA ILE A 149 3.62 8.72 -15.99
C ILE A 149 2.12 9.00 -16.14
N ASN A 150 1.42 8.05 -16.76
CA ASN A 150 -0.02 8.00 -16.83
C ASN A 150 -0.52 6.63 -16.36
N GLY A 151 -1.77 6.57 -15.91
CA GLY A 151 -2.43 5.32 -15.58
C GLY A 151 -2.96 5.26 -14.17
N ASN A 152 -3.08 4.03 -13.68
CA ASN A 152 -3.56 3.74 -12.34
C ASN A 152 -2.76 2.61 -11.71
N PHE A 153 -2.71 2.63 -10.38
CA PHE A 153 -2.12 1.59 -9.58
C PHE A 153 -2.91 1.42 -8.28
N TYR A 154 -3.35 0.19 -8.04
CA TYR A 154 -4.04 -0.18 -6.82
C TYR A 154 -3.05 -0.77 -5.80
N PHE A 155 -3.03 -0.21 -4.59
CA PHE A 155 -2.30 -0.78 -3.45
C PHE A 155 -3.24 -1.54 -2.52
N ALA A 156 -3.05 -2.86 -2.50
CA ALA A 156 -3.59 -3.74 -1.48
C ALA A 156 -2.96 -3.44 -0.11
N GLY A 157 -3.76 -3.35 0.95
CA GLY A 157 -3.23 -3.52 2.31
C GLY A 157 -2.94 -2.27 3.13
N VAL A 158 -3.52 -1.11 2.81
CA VAL A 158 -3.54 0.01 3.77
C VAL A 158 -4.95 0.22 4.30
N PHE A 159 -5.23 -0.46 5.41
CA PHE A 159 -6.43 -0.22 6.21
C PHE A 159 -6.27 1.07 7.04
N GLN A 160 -7.39 1.74 7.34
CA GLN A 160 -7.42 2.89 8.24
C GLN A 160 -7.06 2.50 9.66
#